data_AF-S0JKW9-F1
#
_entry.id   AF-S0JKW9-F1
#
_cell.length_a   1.000
_cell.length_b   1.000
_cell.length_c   1.000
_cell.angle_alpha   90.00
_cell.angle_beta   90.00
_cell.angle_gamma   90.00
#
_symmetry.space_group_name_H-M   'P 1'
#
loop_
_entity.id
_entity.type
_entity.pdbx_description
1 polymer ?
#
loop_
_entity_poly.entity_id
_entity_poly.type
_entity_poly.pdbx_seq_one_letter_code
_entity_poly.pdbx_strand_id
1 'polypeptide(L)'
;MEMICTIVYQLTKDLTPEEIKASGFDKYYVDHTLALWPQAAGGIPFNACEFQSKGDPITDLTENLAAEQKARSTYDNILRLVKDQEVADPIRFLRAREIVHFQRFGEANREDYSLLSLSVRSSVSLALYLENRFYTQWAQMKCCILFVKPMPYPFFF
;
A
#
# COMPACT_ATOMS: atom_id res chain seq x y z
N MET A 1 -7.78 -0.37 0.58
CA MET A 1 -7.39 -1.53 1.40
C MET A 1 -8.26 -2.74 1.10
N GLU A 2 -9.58 -2.56 1.02
CA GLU A 2 -10.54 -3.59 0.61
C GLU A 2 -10.09 -4.50 -0.54
N MET A 3 -9.68 -3.95 -1.70
CA MET A 3 -9.24 -4.77 -2.84
C MET A 3 -8.08 -5.73 -2.53
N ILE A 4 -7.09 -5.30 -1.75
CA ILE A 4 -5.95 -6.14 -1.37
C ILE A 4 -6.42 -7.25 -0.42
N CYS A 5 -7.24 -6.90 0.57
CA CYS A 5 -7.85 -7.87 1.48
C CYS A 5 -8.66 -8.94 0.72
N THR A 6 -9.42 -8.53 -0.30
CA THR A 6 -10.20 -9.44 -1.14
C THR A 6 -9.31 -10.39 -1.93
N ILE A 7 -8.23 -9.90 -2.53
CA ILE A 7 -7.27 -10.75 -3.25
C ILE A 7 -6.68 -11.80 -2.29
N VAL A 8 -6.21 -11.37 -1.11
CA VAL A 8 -5.64 -12.30 -0.12
C VAL A 8 -6.68 -13.33 0.32
N TYR A 9 -7.89 -12.91 0.62
CA TYR A 9 -8.97 -13.81 1.00
C TYR A 9 -9.29 -14.83 -0.10
N GLN A 10 -9.38 -14.40 -1.36
CA GLN A 10 -9.66 -15.29 -2.49
C GLN A 10 -8.54 -16.32 -2.70
N LEU A 11 -7.29 -15.95 -2.43
CA LEU A 11 -6.14 -16.85 -2.49
C LEU A 11 -6.11 -17.86 -1.33
N THR A 12 -6.73 -17.56 -0.19
CA THR A 12 -6.60 -18.39 1.02
C THR A 12 -7.86 -19.17 1.41
N LYS A 13 -9.06 -18.76 0.96
CA LYS A 13 -10.36 -19.20 1.48
C LYS A 13 -10.66 -20.70 1.40
N ASP A 14 -9.99 -21.44 0.53
CA ASP A 14 -10.26 -22.87 0.29
C ASP A 14 -8.98 -23.74 0.36
N LEU A 15 -7.91 -23.24 0.99
CA LEU A 15 -6.64 -23.97 1.07
C LEU A 15 -6.75 -25.23 1.95
N THR A 16 -6.27 -26.34 1.41
CA THR A 16 -6.10 -27.59 2.15
C THR A 16 -4.86 -27.54 3.07
N PRO A 17 -4.81 -28.35 4.15
CA PRO A 17 -3.63 -28.45 5.01
C PRO A 17 -2.32 -28.75 4.25
N GLU A 18 -2.40 -29.55 3.19
CA GLU A 18 -1.28 -29.91 2.33
C GLU A 18 -0.77 -28.69 1.55
N GLU A 19 -1.67 -27.89 0.97
CA GLU A 19 -1.33 -26.65 0.25
C GLU A 19 -0.76 -25.57 1.18
N ILE A 20 -1.31 -25.45 2.40
CA ILE A 20 -0.79 -24.53 3.43
C ILE A 20 0.68 -24.85 3.75
N LYS A 21 1.00 -26.14 3.89
CA LYS A 21 2.36 -26.59 4.17
C LYS A 21 3.29 -26.44 2.96
N ALA A 22 2.81 -26.75 1.76
CA ALA A 22 3.59 -26.66 0.53
C ALA A 22 3.93 -25.21 0.15
N SER A 23 3.03 -24.27 0.42
CA SER A 23 3.21 -22.83 0.13
C SER A 23 4.07 -22.08 1.17
N GLY A 24 4.38 -22.70 2.31
CA GLY A 24 5.04 -22.02 3.43
C GLY A 24 4.15 -21.00 4.14
N PHE A 25 2.83 -21.13 4.00
CA PHE A 25 1.81 -20.35 4.72
C PHE A 25 1.52 -20.92 6.11
N ASP A 26 2.09 -22.09 6.44
CA ASP A 26 2.00 -22.79 7.73
C ASP A 26 2.25 -21.88 8.94
N LYS A 27 3.28 -21.05 8.90
CA LYS A 27 3.61 -20.12 10.00
C LYS A 27 2.52 -19.08 10.23
N TYR A 28 1.96 -18.54 9.16
CA TYR A 28 0.85 -17.60 9.25
C TYR A 28 -0.42 -18.30 9.74
N TYR A 29 -0.68 -19.50 9.26
CA TYR A 29 -1.86 -20.28 9.62
C TYR A 29 -1.90 -20.64 11.11
N VAL A 30 -0.75 -20.92 11.74
CA VAL A 30 -0.68 -21.20 13.18
C VAL A 30 -1.18 -20.02 14.01
N ASP A 31 -0.81 -18.80 13.64
CA ASP A 31 -1.16 -17.60 14.41
C ASP A 31 -2.54 -17.04 14.04
N HIS A 32 -2.95 -17.19 12.77
CA HIS A 32 -4.08 -16.45 12.20
C HIS A 32 -5.07 -17.31 11.40
N THR A 33 -4.84 -18.62 11.27
CA THR A 33 -5.58 -19.52 10.38
C THR A 33 -5.70 -18.93 8.97
N LEU A 34 -6.92 -18.65 8.48
CA LEU A 34 -7.17 -18.00 7.19
C LEU A 34 -7.69 -16.56 7.35
N ALA A 35 -7.70 -16.03 8.57
CA ALA A 35 -8.13 -14.67 8.83
C ALA A 35 -7.17 -13.65 8.21
N LEU A 36 -7.67 -12.47 7.89
CA LEU A 36 -6.85 -11.36 7.39
C LEU A 36 -6.16 -10.66 8.55
N TRP A 37 -4.84 -10.76 8.61
CA TRP A 37 -3.97 -10.11 9.57
C TRP A 37 -2.99 -9.18 8.84
N PRO A 38 -3.12 -7.84 8.99
CA PRO A 38 -2.26 -6.88 8.32
C PRO A 38 -0.80 -6.99 8.74
N GLN A 39 0.04 -7.51 7.86
CA GLN A 39 1.49 -7.54 8.02
C GLN A 39 2.22 -7.49 6.68
N ALA A 40 3.47 -7.04 6.72
CA ALA A 40 4.33 -7.04 5.53
C ALA A 40 4.73 -8.46 5.14
N ALA A 41 5.21 -8.66 3.90
CA ALA A 41 5.78 -9.92 3.44
C ALA A 41 6.85 -10.50 4.40
N GLY A 42 7.58 -9.63 5.07
CA GLY A 42 8.61 -9.99 6.05
C GLY A 42 8.07 -10.38 7.44
N GLY A 43 6.75 -10.35 7.66
CA GLY A 43 6.13 -10.66 8.94
C GLY A 43 6.08 -9.51 9.94
N ILE A 44 6.35 -8.27 9.50
CA ILE A 44 6.26 -7.09 10.37
C ILE A 44 4.79 -6.67 10.48
N PRO A 45 4.19 -6.66 11.68
CA PRO A 45 2.81 -6.24 11.86
C PRO A 45 2.63 -4.77 11.53
N PHE A 46 1.51 -4.45 10.87
CA PHE A 46 1.12 -3.06 10.66
C PHE A 46 0.94 -2.36 12.01
N ASN A 47 1.51 -1.16 12.15
CA ASN A 47 1.43 -0.36 13.36
C ASN A 47 1.50 1.14 13.03
N ALA A 48 1.28 1.98 14.05
CA ALA A 48 1.19 3.42 13.85
C ALA A 48 2.52 4.10 13.42
N CYS A 49 3.66 3.43 13.53
CA CYS A 49 4.95 3.98 13.07
C CYS A 49 5.04 4.11 11.55
N GLU A 50 4.16 3.46 10.80
CA GLU A 50 4.05 3.63 9.35
C GLU A 50 3.52 5.02 8.97
N PHE A 51 2.86 5.74 9.90
CA PHE A 51 2.33 7.08 9.66
C PHE A 51 3.39 8.18 9.89
N GLN A 52 3.90 8.78 8.82
CA GLN A 52 4.85 9.90 8.88
C GLN A 52 4.13 11.25 8.73
N SER A 53 3.35 11.62 9.74
CA SER A 53 2.63 12.89 9.80
C SER A 53 3.38 13.88 10.70
N LYS A 54 3.82 15.01 10.14
CA LYS A 54 4.51 16.09 10.86
C LYS A 54 3.67 17.37 10.97
N GLY A 55 2.59 17.48 10.19
CA GLY A 55 1.68 18.63 10.22
C GLY A 55 2.16 19.82 9.40
N ASP A 56 3.39 19.76 8.87
CA ASP A 56 3.91 20.68 7.87
C ASP A 56 3.51 20.19 6.46
N PRO A 57 2.80 21.01 5.66
CA PRO A 57 2.29 20.59 4.35
C PRO A 57 3.37 20.07 3.39
N ILE A 58 4.54 20.73 3.34
CA ILE A 58 5.62 20.37 2.41
C ILE A 58 6.25 19.05 2.81
N THR A 59 6.54 18.89 4.11
CA THR A 59 7.08 17.65 4.67
C THR A 59 6.10 16.50 4.42
N ASP A 60 4.83 16.69 4.75
CA ASP A 60 3.79 15.66 4.60
C ASP A 60 3.55 15.28 3.12
N LEU A 61 3.59 16.25 2.19
CA LEU A 61 3.49 16.00 0.74
C LEU A 61 4.73 15.25 0.20
N THR A 62 5.91 15.57 0.70
CA THR A 62 7.16 14.88 0.32
C THR A 62 7.13 13.42 0.78
N GLU A 63 6.65 13.17 2.01
CA GLU A 63 6.43 11.82 2.52
C GLU A 63 5.39 11.05 1.69
N ASN A 64 4.31 11.70 1.25
CA ASN A 64 3.31 11.07 0.38
C ASN A 64 3.88 10.68 -0.99
N LEU A 65 4.67 11.56 -1.62
CA LEU A 65 5.36 11.24 -2.87
C LEU A 65 6.28 10.02 -2.71
N ALA A 66 7.05 9.97 -1.61
CA ALA A 66 7.90 8.83 -1.30
C ALA A 66 7.09 7.55 -1.04
N ALA A 67 5.96 7.64 -0.32
CA ALA A 67 5.08 6.52 -0.05
C ALA A 67 4.49 5.92 -1.33
N GLU A 68 3.96 6.75 -2.24
CA GLU A 68 3.39 6.29 -3.51
C GLU A 68 4.45 5.64 -4.41
N GLN A 69 5.68 6.17 -4.42
CA GLN A 69 6.77 5.58 -5.20
C GLN A 69 7.26 4.24 -4.63
N LYS A 70 7.27 4.09 -3.30
CA LYS A 70 7.53 2.80 -2.63
C LYS A 70 6.43 1.80 -2.97
N ALA A 71 5.15 2.19 -2.89
CA ALA A 71 4.01 1.34 -3.22
C ALA A 71 4.06 0.84 -4.67
N ARG A 72 4.30 1.75 -5.62
CA ARG A 72 4.49 1.42 -7.04
C ARG A 72 5.59 0.39 -7.25
N SER A 73 6.73 0.56 -6.58
CA SER A 73 7.87 -0.36 -6.67
C SER A 73 7.55 -1.74 -6.10
N THR A 74 6.79 -1.79 -5.00
CA THR A 74 6.27 -3.05 -4.44
C THR A 74 5.33 -3.75 -5.42
N TYR A 75 4.39 -3.03 -6.06
CA TYR A 75 3.53 -3.63 -7.08
C TYR A 75 4.32 -4.11 -8.30
N ASP A 76 5.34 -3.37 -8.76
CA ASP A 76 6.25 -3.83 -9.81
C ASP A 76 6.94 -5.15 -9.43
N ASN A 77 7.39 -5.29 -8.17
CA ASN A 77 7.99 -6.53 -7.67
C ASN A 77 7.00 -7.70 -7.70
N ILE A 78 5.75 -7.48 -7.28
CA ILE A 78 4.73 -8.52 -7.29
C ILE A 78 4.41 -8.96 -8.71
N LEU A 79 4.25 -8.03 -9.65
CA LEU A 79 3.96 -8.33 -11.06
C LEU A 79 5.10 -9.07 -11.77
N ARG A 80 6.33 -9.03 -11.23
CA ARG A 80 7.43 -9.89 -11.71
C ARG A 80 7.24 -11.35 -11.32
N LEU A 81 6.57 -11.59 -10.20
CA LEU A 81 6.41 -12.91 -9.59
C LEU A 81 5.08 -13.56 -9.96
N VAL A 82 3.97 -12.84 -9.85
CA VAL A 82 2.62 -13.33 -10.15
C VAL A 82 2.42 -13.44 -11.67
N LYS A 83 1.89 -14.58 -12.13
CA LYS A 83 1.61 -14.84 -13.55
C LYS A 83 0.12 -14.99 -13.83
N ASP A 84 -0.68 -15.28 -12.82
CA ASP A 84 -2.14 -15.29 -12.95
C ASP A 84 -2.70 -13.92 -13.32
N GLN A 85 -3.58 -13.89 -14.32
CA GLN A 85 -4.27 -12.67 -14.73
C GLN A 85 -5.29 -12.21 -13.68
N GLU A 86 -6.01 -13.14 -13.04
CA GLU A 86 -7.05 -12.82 -12.05
C GLU A 86 -6.47 -12.10 -10.82
N VAL A 87 -5.20 -12.34 -10.50
CA VAL A 87 -4.46 -11.66 -9.43
C VAL A 87 -3.73 -10.43 -9.97
N ALA A 88 -3.10 -10.52 -11.14
CA ALA A 88 -2.27 -9.46 -11.67
C ALA A 88 -3.06 -8.23 -12.15
N ASP A 89 -4.27 -8.39 -12.68
CA ASP A 89 -5.06 -7.26 -13.19
C ASP A 89 -5.52 -6.29 -12.09
N PRO A 90 -6.07 -6.74 -10.95
CA PRO A 90 -6.30 -5.87 -9.80
C PRO A 90 -5.03 -5.14 -9.33
N ILE A 91 -3.88 -5.80 -9.38
CA ILE A 91 -2.59 -5.20 -8.99
C ILE A 91 -2.14 -4.14 -10.00
N ARG A 92 -2.31 -4.38 -11.32
CA ARG A 92 -2.04 -3.37 -12.37
C ARG A 92 -2.91 -2.14 -12.18
N PHE A 93 -4.18 -2.33 -11.83
CA PHE A 93 -5.09 -1.23 -11.50
C PHE A 93 -4.59 -0.41 -10.30
N LEU A 94 -4.24 -1.06 -9.19
CA LEU A 94 -3.71 -0.39 -8.01
C LEU A 94 -2.41 0.36 -8.31
N ARG A 95 -1.50 -0.27 -9.06
CA ARG A 95 -0.27 0.35 -9.51
C ARG A 95 -0.50 1.60 -10.36
N ALA A 96 -1.46 1.57 -11.28
CA ALA A 96 -1.81 2.74 -12.10
C ALA A 96 -2.32 3.89 -11.24
N ARG A 97 -3.06 3.59 -10.17
CA ARG A 97 -3.50 4.60 -9.21
C ARG A 97 -2.35 5.26 -8.45
N GLU A 98 -1.31 4.51 -8.07
CA GLU A 98 -0.17 5.13 -7.37
C GLU A 98 0.60 6.11 -8.27
N ILE A 99 0.61 5.89 -9.60
CA ILE A 99 1.14 6.87 -10.56
C ILE A 99 0.30 8.15 -10.55
N VAL A 100 -1.03 8.01 -10.55
CA VAL A 100 -1.95 9.16 -10.47
C VAL A 100 -1.80 9.89 -9.14
N HIS A 101 -1.76 9.19 -8.01
CA HIS A 101 -1.55 9.80 -6.70
C HIS A 101 -0.22 10.54 -6.63
N PHE A 102 0.87 9.94 -7.13
CA PHE A 102 2.17 10.60 -7.20
C PHE A 102 2.11 11.90 -8.02
N GLN A 103 1.44 11.88 -9.17
CA GLN A 103 1.25 13.08 -9.98
C GLN A 103 0.44 14.15 -9.25
N ARG A 104 -0.66 13.78 -8.57
CA ARG A 104 -1.49 14.71 -7.80
C ARG A 104 -0.76 15.33 -6.62
N PHE A 105 -0.01 14.54 -5.85
CA PHE A 105 0.82 15.08 -4.78
C PHE A 105 1.94 15.97 -5.32
N GLY A 106 2.49 15.66 -6.50
CA GLY A 106 3.53 16.47 -7.14
C GLY A 106 3.00 17.77 -7.74
N GLU A 107 1.75 17.79 -8.20
CA GLU A 107 1.01 19.01 -8.54
C GLU A 107 0.83 19.88 -7.30
N ALA A 108 0.31 19.29 -6.20
CA ALA A 108 0.14 20.00 -4.95
C ALA A 108 1.48 20.56 -4.44
N ASN A 109 2.55 19.77 -4.38
CA ASN A 109 3.86 20.19 -3.86
C ASN A 109 4.57 21.29 -4.67
N ARG A 110 4.13 21.57 -5.91
CA ARG A 110 4.67 22.65 -6.74
C ARG A 110 4.02 24.01 -6.45
N GLU A 111 2.92 24.04 -5.71
CA GLU A 111 2.35 25.28 -5.20
C GLU A 111 3.33 25.91 -4.21
N ASP A 112 3.52 27.23 -4.30
CA ASP A 112 4.43 27.95 -3.40
C ASP A 112 3.82 28.08 -2.00
N TYR A 113 4.11 27.10 -1.14
CA TYR A 113 3.73 27.17 0.27
C TYR A 113 4.74 27.95 1.14
N SER A 114 5.76 28.61 0.58
CA SER A 114 6.66 29.47 1.37
C SER A 114 5.91 30.64 2.03
N LEU A 115 4.75 31.00 1.49
CA LEU A 115 3.81 31.98 2.03
C LEU A 115 2.91 31.43 3.16
N LEU A 116 2.84 30.10 3.37
CA LEU A 116 1.99 29.51 4.44
C LEU A 116 2.59 29.62 5.84
N SER A 117 3.89 29.91 5.97
CA SER A 117 4.53 30.19 7.26
C SER A 117 4.07 31.53 7.85
N LEU A 118 3.41 32.38 7.04
CA LEU A 118 2.92 33.70 7.42
C LEU A 118 1.45 33.91 6.98
N SER A 119 0.51 33.51 7.82
CA SER A 119 -0.84 34.12 7.98
C SER A 119 -1.82 34.19 6.78
N VAL A 120 -1.52 33.77 5.55
CA VAL A 120 -2.47 33.92 4.42
C VAL A 120 -3.02 32.58 3.97
N ARG A 121 -4.20 32.23 4.51
CA ARG A 121 -4.99 31.07 4.07
C ARG A 121 -5.82 31.47 2.84
N SER A 122 -5.38 31.14 1.64
CA SER A 122 -6.30 31.09 0.51
C SER A 122 -7.24 29.87 0.69
N SER A 123 -8.52 30.05 0.41
CA SER A 123 -9.57 29.03 0.62
C SER A 123 -9.34 27.74 -0.19
N VAL A 124 -8.66 27.84 -1.34
CA VAL A 124 -8.36 26.71 -2.23
C VAL A 124 -7.20 25.87 -1.70
N SER A 125 -6.14 26.51 -1.19
CA SER A 125 -4.97 25.82 -0.62
C SER A 125 -5.32 25.07 0.67
N LEU A 126 -6.22 25.63 1.48
CA LEU A 126 -6.67 24.99 2.72
C LEU A 126 -7.56 23.76 2.47
N ALA A 127 -8.39 23.76 1.42
CA ALA A 127 -9.24 22.61 1.09
C ALA A 127 -8.41 21.41 0.63
N LEU A 128 -7.46 21.63 -0.29
CA LEU A 128 -6.46 20.64 -0.70
C LEU A 128 -5.64 20.14 0.50
N TYR A 129 -5.25 21.04 1.41
CA TYR A 129 -4.53 20.68 2.63
C TYR A 129 -5.35 19.79 3.58
N LEU A 130 -6.62 20.11 3.81
CA LEU A 130 -7.48 19.33 4.72
C LEU A 130 -7.82 17.95 4.17
N GLU A 131 -8.03 17.81 2.85
CA GLU A 131 -8.19 16.50 2.22
C GLU A 131 -6.88 15.68 2.30
N ASN A 132 -5.73 16.33 2.17
CA ASN A 132 -4.43 15.67 2.21
C ASN A 132 -4.03 15.16 3.62
N ARG A 133 -4.49 15.82 4.69
CA ARG A 133 -4.30 15.40 6.09
C ARG A 133 -4.91 14.02 6.40
N PHE A 134 -5.95 13.63 5.66
CA PHE A 134 -6.51 12.29 5.72
C PHE A 134 -5.78 11.32 4.78
N TYR A 135 -5.38 11.77 3.58
CA TYR A 135 -4.72 10.92 2.59
C TYR A 135 -3.30 10.46 2.98
N THR A 136 -2.52 11.26 3.72
CA THR A 136 -1.21 10.87 4.26
C THR A 136 -1.28 9.56 5.04
N GLN A 137 -2.37 9.34 5.77
CA GLN A 137 -2.57 8.14 6.56
C GLN A 137 -2.90 6.93 5.64
N TRP A 138 -3.77 7.11 4.65
CA TRP A 138 -4.19 6.00 3.80
C TRP A 138 -3.14 5.51 2.80
N ALA A 139 -2.25 6.38 2.30
CA ALA A 139 -1.20 6.00 1.35
C ALA A 139 -0.18 5.02 1.96
N GLN A 140 0.20 5.25 3.23
CA GLN A 140 1.20 4.44 3.94
C GLN A 140 0.68 3.06 4.35
N MET A 141 -0.64 2.92 4.54
CA MET A 141 -1.29 1.66 4.90
C MET A 141 -1.21 0.59 3.79
N LYS A 142 -1.00 0.98 2.53
CA LYS A 142 -1.01 0.06 1.37
C LYS A 142 0.34 -0.64 1.12
N CYS A 143 1.45 -0.03 1.51
CA CYS A 143 2.79 -0.62 1.31
C CYS A 143 3.03 -1.86 2.17
N CYS A 144 2.34 -1.97 3.30
CA CYS A 144 2.67 -2.95 4.33
C CYS A 144 1.82 -4.21 4.31
N ILE A 145 0.90 -4.42 3.36
CA ILE A 145 -0.01 -5.58 3.39
C ILE A 145 0.06 -6.34 2.08
N LEU A 146 1.21 -6.91 1.75
CA LEU A 146 1.31 -7.84 0.61
C LEU A 146 2.29 -8.95 0.96
N PHE A 147 1.78 -10.16 1.14
CA PHE A 147 2.56 -11.38 1.28
C PHE A 147 3.24 -11.69 -0.05
N VAL A 148 4.58 -11.66 -0.06
CA VAL A 148 5.33 -12.38 -1.07
C VAL A 148 6.54 -13.03 -0.42
N LYS A 149 6.41 -14.31 -0.10
CA LYS A 149 7.56 -15.20 -0.06
C LYS A 149 7.69 -15.91 -1.40
N PRO A 150 8.91 -16.22 -1.86
CA PRO A 150 9.11 -16.95 -3.10
C PRO A 150 8.55 -18.36 -2.96
N MET A 151 7.53 -18.69 -3.75
CA MET A 151 6.99 -20.06 -3.88
C MET A 151 8.03 -20.93 -4.60
N PRO A 152 8.44 -22.09 -4.05
CA PRO A 152 9.49 -22.92 -4.64
C PRO A 152 9.01 -23.93 -5.71
N TYR A 153 7.75 -23.88 -6.18
CA TYR A 153 7.23 -24.85 -7.15
C TYR A 153 6.46 -24.19 -8.31
N PRO A 154 6.51 -24.75 -9.54
CA PRO A 154 5.99 -24.14 -10.76
C PRO A 154 4.51 -24.47 -10.99
N PHE A 155 3.68 -24.46 -9.95
CA PHE A 155 2.26 -24.77 -10.09
C PHE A 155 1.39 -23.92 -9.16
N PHE A 156 0.43 -23.25 -9.80
CA PHE A 156 -0.67 -22.44 -9.26
C PHE A 156 -0.33 -21.03 -8.73
N PHE A 157 -0.62 -20.08 -9.64
CA PHE A 157 -0.90 -18.64 -9.55
C PHE A 157 0.21 -17.62 -9.19
#